data_AF-A0A378XUT1-F1
#
_entry.id   AF-A0A378XUT1-F1
#
_cell.length_a   1.000
_cell.length_b   1.000
_cell.length_c   1.000
_cell.angle_alpha   90.00
_cell.angle_beta   90.00
_cell.angle_gamma   90.00
#
_symmetry.space_group_name_H-M   'P 1'
#
loop_
_entity.id
_entity.type
_entity.pdbx_description
1 polymer ?
#
loop_
_entity_poly.entity_id
_entity_poly.type
_entity_poly.pdbx_seq_one_letter_code
_entity_poly.pdbx_strand_id
1 'polypeptide(L)'
;METIIKLAELKLEQFVQGTNNNWLIFSTLPESKQHSSGIDGDVILNALKAVEIIDADLDVVIDAAYDYSYSISTDNKLKLAFAKSKHADKGSALDSLKCVTITYELGDLKRNGDYYRVIARDNLGAELHRTNPLTLDQIDKVISTFDSTRDVSTSGYVKYEIKPDFIVN
;
A
#
# COMPACT_ATOMS: atom_id res chain seq x y z
N MET A 1 -16.92 -7.18 2.28
CA MET A 1 -16.73 -6.29 1.11
C MET A 1 -15.25 -6.30 0.82
N GLU A 2 -14.85 -6.54 -0.42
CA GLU A 2 -13.43 -6.49 -0.80
C GLU A 2 -13.05 -5.06 -1.17
N THR A 3 -11.80 -4.68 -0.91
CA THR A 3 -11.21 -3.42 -1.35
C THR A 3 -9.98 -3.69 -2.20
N ILE A 4 -9.68 -2.76 -3.09
CA ILE A 4 -8.50 -2.81 -3.96
C ILE A 4 -7.70 -1.53 -3.74
N ILE A 5 -6.43 -1.67 -3.38
CA ILE A 5 -5.49 -0.55 -3.28
C ILE A 5 -4.24 -0.84 -4.11
N LYS A 6 -3.59 0.18 -4.65
CA LYS A 6 -2.24 -0.03 -5.21
C LYS A 6 -1.24 -0.17 -4.06
N LEU A 7 -0.25 -1.04 -4.21
CA LEU A 7 0.79 -1.23 -3.19
C LEU A 7 1.60 0.05 -2.96
N ALA A 8 1.74 0.90 -3.99
CA ALA A 8 2.31 2.24 -3.88
C ALA A 8 1.54 3.20 -2.97
N GLU A 9 0.28 2.90 -2.66
CA GLU A 9 -0.58 3.69 -1.76
C GLU A 9 -0.39 3.29 -0.30
N LEU A 10 0.23 2.14 -0.04
CA LEU A 10 0.69 1.79 1.28
C LEU A 10 1.99 2.52 1.57
N LYS A 11 2.05 3.20 2.71
CA LYS A 11 3.27 3.87 3.14
C LYS A 11 4.30 2.80 3.49
N LEU A 12 5.48 2.87 2.87
CA LEU A 12 6.59 2.07 3.33
C LEU A 12 7.09 2.59 4.69
N GLU A 13 7.07 1.74 5.71
CA GLU A 13 7.57 2.07 7.04
C GLU A 13 9.05 1.71 7.20
N GLN A 14 9.43 0.53 6.71
CA GLN A 14 10.78 0.02 6.90
C GLN A 14 11.26 -0.76 5.68
N PHE A 15 12.55 -0.62 5.39
CA PHE A 15 13.28 -1.53 4.52
C PHE A 15 14.33 -2.22 5.38
N VAL A 16 14.34 -3.55 5.34
CA VAL A 16 15.22 -4.37 6.16
C VAL A 16 16.07 -5.25 5.25
N GLN A 17 17.34 -5.38 5.60
CA GLN A 17 18.27 -6.27 4.95
C GLN A 17 18.51 -7.47 5.85
N GLY A 18 18.02 -8.63 5.43
CA GLY A 18 18.31 -9.90 6.09
C GLY A 18 19.62 -10.51 5.62
N THR A 19 19.82 -11.77 5.95
CA THR A 19 20.96 -12.56 5.51
C THR A 19 20.76 -13.05 4.08
N ASN A 20 19.59 -13.64 3.79
CA ASN A 20 19.23 -14.21 2.49
C ASN A 20 18.47 -13.19 1.62
N ASN A 21 17.50 -12.49 2.21
CA ASN A 21 16.60 -11.58 1.49
C ASN A 21 16.69 -10.15 2.00
N ASN A 22 16.09 -9.24 1.24
CA ASN A 22 15.63 -7.95 1.76
C ASN A 22 14.10 -7.98 1.84
N TRP A 23 13.51 -7.17 2.72
CA TRP A 23 12.06 -7.01 2.76
C TRP A 23 11.62 -5.58 3.03
N LEU A 24 10.41 -5.29 2.56
CA LEU A 24 9.69 -4.04 2.75
C LEU A 24 8.56 -4.29 3.74
N ILE A 25 8.48 -3.47 4.78
CA ILE A 25 7.37 -3.45 5.74
C ILE A 25 6.52 -2.23 5.41
N PHE A 26 5.30 -2.49 4.97
CA PHE A 26 4.32 -1.45 4.67
C PHE A 26 3.50 -1.12 5.92
N SER A 27 2.87 0.05 5.91
CA SER A 27 1.86 0.41 6.89
C SER A 27 0.73 -0.61 6.91
N THR A 28 -0.03 -0.62 7.99
CA THR A 28 -1.18 -1.51 8.12
C THR A 28 -2.12 -1.39 6.92
N LEU A 29 -2.70 -2.52 6.52
CA LEU A 29 -3.73 -2.52 5.48
C LEU A 29 -4.90 -1.67 5.99
N PRO A 30 -5.22 -0.54 5.34
CA PRO A 30 -6.28 0.35 5.79
C PRO A 30 -7.58 -0.43 5.89
N GLU A 31 -8.29 -0.31 7.00
CA GLU A 31 -9.64 -0.87 7.11
C GLU A 31 -9.73 -2.41 6.92
N SER A 32 -8.60 -3.11 6.84
CA SER A 32 -8.57 -4.57 6.70
C SER A 32 -9.05 -5.24 7.99
N LYS A 33 -9.74 -6.37 7.86
CA LYS A 33 -10.01 -7.25 9.00
C LYS A 33 -8.66 -7.62 9.64
N GLN A 34 -8.56 -7.56 10.97
CA GLN A 34 -7.32 -8.00 11.63
C GLN A 34 -7.15 -9.49 11.42
N HIS A 35 -6.07 -9.89 10.75
CA HIS A 35 -5.75 -11.28 10.52
C HIS A 35 -5.18 -11.90 11.81
N SER A 36 -6.02 -12.61 12.57
CA SER A 36 -5.53 -13.47 13.65
C SER A 36 -5.05 -14.79 13.05
N SER A 37 -3.80 -14.84 12.60
CA SER A 37 -3.00 -16.09 12.51
C SER A 37 -3.56 -17.28 11.71
N GLY A 38 -4.53 -17.11 10.81
CA GLY A 38 -5.05 -18.24 10.04
C GLY A 38 -6.45 -17.96 9.49
N ILE A 39 -6.44 -17.38 8.28
CA ILE A 39 -7.54 -17.28 7.31
C ILE A 39 -8.84 -16.71 7.86
N ASP A 40 -8.93 -15.38 7.77
CA ASP A 40 -10.20 -14.69 7.70
C ASP A 40 -10.02 -13.60 6.62
N GLY A 41 -10.23 -13.99 5.37
CA GLY A 41 -10.06 -13.19 4.16
C GLY A 41 -8.75 -13.47 3.40
N ASP A 42 -8.81 -13.39 2.08
CA ASP A 42 -7.65 -13.55 1.20
C ASP A 42 -7.00 -12.18 0.94
N VAL A 43 -5.68 -12.08 1.12
CA VAL A 43 -4.88 -10.97 0.56
C VAL A 43 -4.30 -11.40 -0.76
N ILE A 44 -4.73 -10.78 -1.85
CA ILE A 44 -4.28 -11.13 -3.21
C ILE A 44 -3.41 -9.99 -3.77
N LEU A 45 -2.17 -10.32 -4.12
CA LEU A 45 -1.25 -9.42 -4.81
C LEU A 45 -1.34 -9.63 -6.33
N ASN A 46 -2.09 -8.79 -7.02
CA ASN A 46 -2.25 -8.87 -8.47
C ASN A 46 -1.05 -8.28 -9.21
N ALA A 47 -0.73 -8.87 -10.36
CA ALA A 47 0.45 -8.53 -11.18
C ALA A 47 1.79 -8.74 -10.46
N LEU A 48 1.82 -9.59 -9.42
CA LEU A 48 3.01 -10.01 -8.71
C LEU A 48 3.00 -11.53 -8.55
N LYS A 49 4.09 -12.20 -8.93
CA LYS A 49 4.23 -13.64 -8.68
C LYS A 49 4.76 -13.87 -7.26
N ALA A 50 3.87 -13.79 -6.27
CA ALA A 50 4.23 -13.88 -4.86
C ALA A 50 3.60 -15.10 -4.18
N VAL A 51 4.24 -15.58 -3.11
CA VAL A 51 3.71 -16.65 -2.24
C VAL A 51 3.58 -16.15 -0.81
N GLU A 52 2.48 -16.51 -0.15
CA GLU A 52 2.31 -16.22 1.27
C GLU A 52 3.18 -17.15 2.12
N ILE A 53 3.82 -16.58 3.14
CA ILE A 53 4.64 -17.28 4.12
C ILE A 53 4.27 -16.83 5.53
N ILE A 54 4.70 -17.61 6.53
CA ILE A 54 4.58 -17.21 7.93
C ILE A 54 5.57 -16.07 8.19
N ASP A 55 5.18 -15.09 8.98
CA ASP A 55 5.99 -13.88 9.24
C ASP A 55 7.40 -14.17 9.81
N ALA A 56 7.55 -15.25 10.57
CA ALA A 56 8.85 -15.68 11.09
C ALA A 56 9.85 -16.07 9.99
N ASP A 57 9.36 -16.33 8.77
CA ASP A 57 10.14 -16.86 7.65
C ASP A 57 10.58 -15.77 6.65
N LEU A 58 10.53 -14.47 6.99
CA LEU A 58 10.88 -13.41 6.03
C LEU A 58 12.33 -13.47 5.51
N ASP A 59 13.25 -14.08 6.26
CA ASP A 59 14.66 -14.26 5.88
C ASP A 59 14.99 -15.69 5.37
N VAL A 60 14.09 -16.28 4.57
CA VAL A 60 14.28 -17.62 3.98
C VAL A 60 14.69 -17.57 2.50
N VAL A 61 15.14 -18.69 1.95
CA VAL A 61 15.34 -18.79 0.50
C VAL A 61 13.97 -18.77 -0.18
N ILE A 62 13.73 -17.80 -1.06
CA ILE A 62 12.52 -17.75 -1.88
C ILE A 62 12.66 -18.79 -2.99
N ASP A 63 11.65 -19.67 -3.11
CA ASP A 63 11.59 -20.66 -4.20
C ASP A 63 11.67 -19.94 -5.56
N ALA A 64 12.48 -20.46 -6.48
CA ALA A 64 12.70 -19.88 -7.81
C ALA A 64 11.41 -19.78 -8.65
N ALA A 65 10.35 -20.51 -8.29
CA ALA A 65 9.04 -20.38 -8.87
C ALA A 65 8.37 -19.04 -8.51
N TYR A 66 8.78 -18.35 -7.44
CA TYR A 66 8.22 -17.08 -7.02
C TYR A 66 9.23 -15.95 -7.07
N ASP A 67 8.70 -14.77 -7.28
CA ASP A 67 9.43 -13.53 -7.45
C ASP A 67 9.56 -12.77 -6.12
N TYR A 68 8.61 -12.99 -5.22
CA TYR A 68 8.51 -12.41 -3.89
C TYR A 68 7.87 -13.44 -2.95
N SER A 69 8.11 -13.30 -1.65
CA SER A 69 7.25 -13.88 -0.63
C SER A 69 6.63 -12.77 0.19
N TYR A 70 5.43 -12.98 0.73
CA TYR A 70 4.78 -12.00 1.59
C TYR A 70 4.22 -12.63 2.85
N SER A 71 4.09 -11.82 3.90
CA SER A 71 3.38 -12.18 5.12
C SER A 71 2.46 -11.04 5.53
N ILE A 72 1.33 -11.39 6.14
CA ILE A 72 0.51 -10.46 6.92
C ILE A 72 0.74 -10.78 8.39
N SER A 73 1.44 -9.88 9.07
CA SER A 73 1.75 -10.02 10.49
C SER A 73 0.54 -9.77 11.37
N THR A 74 0.64 -10.14 12.66
CA THR A 74 -0.41 -9.87 13.67
C THR A 74 -0.67 -8.38 13.89
N ASP A 75 0.25 -7.51 13.47
CA ASP A 75 0.06 -6.05 13.45
C ASP A 75 -0.67 -5.55 12.18
N ASN A 76 -1.20 -6.48 11.36
CA ASN A 76 -1.93 -6.22 10.13
C ASN A 76 -1.12 -5.51 9.04
N LYS A 77 0.21 -5.62 9.10
CA LYS A 77 1.11 -5.06 8.09
C LYS A 77 1.46 -6.09 7.04
N LEU A 78 1.46 -5.63 5.78
CA LEU A 78 2.03 -6.37 4.68
C LEU A 78 3.55 -6.26 4.73
N LYS A 79 4.22 -7.41 4.77
CA LYS A 79 5.66 -7.51 4.62
C LYS A 79 5.97 -8.28 3.35
N LEU A 80 6.83 -7.73 2.51
CA LEU A 80 7.14 -8.29 1.21
C LEU A 80 8.65 -8.52 1.10
N ALA A 81 9.07 -9.78 1.05
CA ALA A 81 10.45 -10.19 0.90
C ALA A 81 10.80 -10.52 -0.55
N PHE A 82 12.06 -10.27 -0.91
CA PHE A 82 12.63 -10.57 -2.21
C PHE A 82 14.12 -10.87 -2.09
N ALA A 83 14.63 -11.67 -3.03
CA ALA A 83 16.04 -11.99 -3.12
C ALA A 83 16.87 -10.72 -3.36
N LYS A 84 18.04 -10.63 -2.73
CA LYS A 84 18.96 -9.50 -2.89
C LYS A 84 19.45 -9.30 -4.33
N SER A 85 19.52 -10.38 -5.11
CA SER A 85 19.88 -10.34 -6.52
C SER A 85 18.82 -9.68 -7.41
N LYS A 86 17.57 -9.59 -6.93
CA LYS A 86 16.45 -9.10 -7.71
C LYS A 86 16.37 -7.57 -7.76
N HIS A 87 16.58 -6.93 -6.61
CA HIS A 87 16.61 -5.47 -6.50
C HIS A 87 17.89 -5.04 -5.80
N ALA A 88 18.65 -4.18 -6.49
CA ALA A 88 19.90 -3.65 -5.96
C ALA A 88 19.68 -2.79 -4.70
N ASP A 89 18.55 -2.10 -4.62
CA ASP A 89 18.20 -1.20 -3.52
C ASP A 89 16.68 -1.07 -3.34
N LYS A 90 16.29 -0.32 -2.31
CA LYS A 90 14.91 0.01 -1.97
C LYS A 90 14.17 0.73 -3.11
N GLY A 91 14.83 1.62 -3.84
CA GLY A 91 14.21 2.39 -4.92
C GLY A 91 13.79 1.50 -6.09
N SER A 92 14.70 0.63 -6.53
CA SER A 92 14.42 -0.39 -7.56
C SER A 92 13.25 -1.30 -7.17
N ALA A 93 13.19 -1.72 -5.91
CA ALA A 93 12.08 -2.54 -5.42
C ALA A 93 10.75 -1.77 -5.48
N LEU A 94 10.69 -0.54 -4.95
CA LEU A 94 9.47 0.27 -4.98
C LEU A 94 8.99 0.59 -6.39
N ASP A 95 9.92 0.88 -7.32
CA ASP A 95 9.58 1.15 -8.71
C ASP A 95 8.91 -0.05 -9.40
N SER A 96 9.41 -1.25 -9.15
CA SER A 96 8.83 -2.48 -9.70
C SER A 96 7.43 -2.79 -9.16
N LEU A 97 7.10 -2.24 -7.98
CA LEU A 97 5.86 -2.51 -7.27
C LEU A 97 4.77 -1.45 -7.51
N LYS A 98 5.06 -0.38 -8.26
CA LYS A 98 4.15 0.75 -8.47
C LYS A 98 2.77 0.37 -9.03
N CYS A 99 2.72 -0.67 -9.86
CA CYS A 99 1.51 -1.13 -10.52
C CYS A 99 0.86 -2.34 -9.84
N VAL A 100 1.46 -2.88 -8.78
CA VAL A 100 0.91 -4.00 -8.03
C VAL A 100 -0.32 -3.51 -7.28
N THR A 101 -1.41 -4.28 -7.33
CA THR A 101 -2.62 -4.01 -6.55
C THR A 101 -2.83 -5.11 -5.52
N ILE A 102 -3.34 -4.72 -4.37
CA ILE A 102 -3.65 -5.57 -3.24
C ILE A 102 -5.17 -5.60 -3.12
N THR A 103 -5.74 -6.79 -3.16
CA THR A 103 -7.16 -7.02 -2.85
C THR A 103 -7.26 -7.68 -1.48
N TYR A 104 -8.12 -7.18 -0.60
CA TYR A 104 -8.32 -7.73 0.74
C TYR A 104 -9.72 -7.43 1.27
N GLU A 105 -10.14 -8.16 2.30
CA GLU A 105 -11.42 -7.95 2.95
C GLU A 105 -11.39 -6.76 3.92
N LEU A 106 -12.39 -5.89 3.80
CA LEU A 106 -12.62 -4.83 4.77
C LEU A 106 -13.27 -5.38 6.04
N GLY A 107 -12.82 -4.89 7.19
CA GLY A 107 -13.41 -5.16 8.50
C GLY A 107 -14.78 -4.50 8.68
N ASP A 108 -15.35 -4.64 9.88
CA ASP A 108 -16.54 -3.87 10.27
C ASP A 108 -16.15 -2.43 10.58
N LEU A 109 -16.56 -1.51 9.73
CA LEU A 109 -16.13 -0.11 9.74
C LEU A 109 -17.31 0.81 10.04
N LYS A 110 -17.04 1.84 10.84
CA LYS A 110 -17.93 2.99 10.99
C LYS A 110 -17.26 4.26 10.52
N ARG A 111 -18.05 5.22 10.03
CA ARG A 111 -17.54 6.55 9.67
C ARG A 111 -16.85 7.20 10.86
N ASN A 112 -15.67 7.78 10.61
CA ASN A 112 -14.96 8.60 11.57
C ASN A 112 -15.51 10.03 11.55
N GLY A 113 -16.74 10.22 12.03
CA GLY A 113 -17.39 11.54 12.06
C GLY A 113 -17.38 12.25 10.69
N ASP A 114 -17.01 13.53 10.69
CA ASP A 114 -16.90 14.39 9.50
C ASP A 114 -15.46 14.50 8.96
N TYR A 115 -14.66 13.44 9.15
CA TYR A 115 -13.32 13.35 8.58
C TYR A 115 -13.33 12.64 7.22
N TYR A 116 -12.45 13.11 6.35
CA TYR A 116 -12.31 12.66 4.97
C TYR A 116 -10.82 12.55 4.59
N ARG A 117 -10.52 11.73 3.60
CA ARG A 117 -9.20 11.66 2.97
C ARG A 117 -9.28 12.14 1.53
N VAL A 118 -8.25 12.86 1.10
CA VAL A 118 -8.09 13.31 -0.28
C VAL A 118 -6.96 12.51 -0.91
N ILE A 119 -7.22 11.99 -2.10
CA ILE A 119 -6.22 11.37 -2.95
C ILE A 119 -6.14 12.19 -4.25
N ALA A 120 -4.98 12.77 -4.53
CA ALA A 120 -4.69 13.47 -5.77
C ALA A 120 -3.96 12.55 -6.74
N ARG A 121 -4.46 12.41 -7.97
CA ARG A 121 -3.84 11.59 -9.03
C ARG A 121 -3.64 12.38 -10.31
N ASP A 122 -2.61 12.03 -11.07
CA ASP A 122 -2.40 12.58 -12.41
C ASP A 122 -3.35 11.95 -13.45
N ASN A 123 -3.26 12.43 -14.69
CA ASN A 123 -4.00 11.93 -15.84
C ASN A 123 -3.69 10.47 -16.21
N LEU A 124 -2.55 9.94 -15.76
CA LEU A 124 -2.16 8.52 -15.94
C LEU A 124 -2.64 7.64 -14.77
N GLY A 125 -3.29 8.23 -13.76
CA GLY A 125 -3.78 7.53 -12.58
C GLY A 125 -2.70 7.20 -11.54
N ALA A 126 -1.53 7.83 -11.63
CA ALA A 126 -0.51 7.76 -10.59
C ALA A 126 -0.88 8.68 -9.42
N GLU A 127 -0.67 8.21 -8.18
CA GLU A 127 -0.91 9.03 -7.00
C GLU A 127 0.21 10.08 -6.84
N LEU A 128 -0.22 11.33 -6.69
CA LEU A 128 0.64 12.49 -6.45
C LEU A 128 0.69 12.85 -4.97
N HIS A 129 -0.45 12.73 -4.28
CA HIS A 129 -0.58 13.08 -2.87
C HIS A 129 -1.75 12.37 -2.20
N ARG A 130 -1.61 12.14 -0.90
CA ARG A 130 -2.66 11.62 -0.03
C ARG A 130 -2.59 12.30 1.32
N THR A 131 -3.74 12.76 1.80
CA THR A 131 -3.84 13.38 3.13
C THR A 131 -4.08 12.33 4.21
N ASN A 132 -3.69 12.67 5.44
CA ASN A 132 -4.32 12.07 6.62
C ASN A 132 -5.81 12.50 6.69
N PRO A 133 -6.63 11.92 7.58
CA PRO A 133 -8.01 12.35 7.78
C PRO A 133 -8.09 13.83 8.16
N LEU A 134 -8.89 14.59 7.42
CA LEU A 134 -9.08 16.04 7.55
C LEU A 134 -10.56 16.40 7.45
N THR A 135 -10.96 17.55 7.98
CA THR A 135 -12.31 18.10 7.74
C THR A 135 -12.42 18.69 6.33
N LEU A 136 -13.64 18.88 5.82
CA LEU A 136 -13.85 19.46 4.48
C LEU A 136 -13.20 20.85 4.31
N ASP A 137 -13.23 21.69 5.35
CA ASP A 137 -12.58 23.02 5.32
C ASP A 137 -11.05 22.94 5.19
N GLN A 138 -10.45 21.91 5.77
CA GLN A 138 -9.01 21.65 5.65
C GLN A 138 -8.67 21.09 4.26
N ILE A 139 -9.57 20.30 3.68
CA ILE A 139 -9.44 19.75 2.33
C ILE A 139 -9.47 20.84 1.28
N ASP A 140 -10.35 21.83 1.41
CA ASP A 140 -10.40 22.99 0.50
C ASP A 140 -9.04 23.72 0.46
N LYS A 141 -8.38 23.86 1.61
CA LYS A 141 -7.03 24.42 1.71
C LYS A 141 -5.97 23.55 1.04
N VAL A 142 -6.06 22.23 1.17
CA VAL A 142 -5.13 21.31 0.47
C VAL A 142 -5.29 21.44 -1.04
N ILE A 143 -6.52 21.40 -1.55
CA ILE A 143 -6.79 21.47 -3.00
C ILE A 143 -6.33 22.82 -3.58
N SER A 144 -6.57 23.93 -2.87
CA SER A 144 -6.18 25.27 -3.33
C SER A 144 -4.68 25.57 -3.27
N THR A 145 -3.90 24.80 -2.50
CA THR A 145 -2.45 25.01 -2.32
C THR A 145 -1.58 23.91 -2.91
N PHE A 146 -2.16 22.81 -3.37
CA PHE A 146 -1.40 21.69 -3.93
C PHE A 146 -0.78 22.06 -5.27
N ASP A 147 0.55 22.07 -5.32
CA ASP A 147 1.33 22.32 -6.53
C ASP A 147 2.07 21.03 -6.95
N SER A 148 1.72 20.50 -8.13
CA SER A 148 2.36 19.32 -8.69
C SER A 148 3.63 19.72 -9.44
N THR A 149 4.78 19.66 -8.77
CA THR A 149 6.09 19.99 -9.36
C THR A 149 6.64 18.93 -10.32
N ARG A 150 5.85 17.90 -10.66
CA ARG A 150 6.24 16.85 -11.61
C ARG A 150 6.04 17.30 -13.06
N ASP A 151 6.86 16.76 -13.96
CA ASP A 151 6.99 17.17 -15.36
C ASP A 151 5.63 17.38 -16.07
N VAL A 152 5.44 18.59 -16.60
CA VAL A 152 4.23 19.10 -17.28
C VAL A 152 4.29 18.94 -18.80
N SER A 153 5.25 18.17 -19.31
CA SER A 153 5.45 17.91 -20.75
C SER A 153 4.25 17.24 -21.44
N THR A 154 3.31 16.70 -20.67
CA THR A 154 1.98 16.30 -21.15
C THR A 154 0.92 17.19 -20.51
N SER A 155 -0.03 17.69 -21.31
CA SER A 155 -1.18 18.44 -20.80
C SER A 155 -1.97 17.51 -19.87
N GLY A 156 -1.78 17.65 -18.57
CA GLY A 156 -2.32 16.78 -17.54
C GLY A 156 -3.34 17.50 -16.67
N TYR A 157 -4.33 16.77 -16.18
CA TYR A 157 -5.20 17.20 -15.08
C TYR A 157 -4.77 16.51 -13.79
N VAL A 158 -5.04 17.16 -12.65
CA VAL A 158 -5.00 16.51 -11.34
C VAL A 158 -6.44 16.16 -10.95
N LYS A 159 -6.71 14.88 -10.76
CA LYS A 159 -7.99 14.39 -10.23
C LYS A 159 -7.90 14.28 -8.72
N TYR A 160 -8.80 14.96 -8.02
CA TYR A 160 -8.98 14.81 -6.58
C TYR A 160 -10.14 13.87 -6.28
N GLU A 161 -9.90 12.90 -5.41
CA GLU A 161 -10.91 11.97 -4.91
C GLU A 161 -11.04 12.17 -3.40
N ILE A 162 -12.23 12.55 -2.95
CA ILE A 162 -12.55 12.79 -1.54
C ILE A 162 -13.40 11.63 -1.05
N LYS A 163 -12.93 10.93 -0.02
CA LYS A 163 -13.62 9.79 0.59
C LYS A 163 -13.85 10.03 2.09
N PRO A 164 -14.98 9.61 2.66
CA PRO A 164 -15.14 9.55 4.11
C PRO A 164 -14.01 8.71 4.72
N ASP A 165 -13.52 9.14 5.88
CA ASP A 165 -12.62 8.32 6.69
C ASP A 165 -13.42 7.32 7.53
N PHE A 166 -12.85 6.13 7.73
CA PHE A 166 -13.46 5.07 8.52
C PHE A 166 -12.52 4.62 9.64
N ILE A 167 -13.13 4.25 10.76
CA ILE A 167 -12.46 3.61 11.90
C ILE A 167 -13.09 2.23 12.13
N VAL A 168 -12.30 1.32 12.69
CA VAL A 168 -12.79 0.01 13.12
C VAL A 168 -13.91 0.22 14.15
N ASN A 169 -15.01 -0.51 14.00
CA ASN A 169 -16.16 -0.42 14.90
C ASN A 169 -15.78 -0.76 16.35
#